data_AF-A0A925V2U2-F1
#
_entry.id   AF-A0A925V2U2-F1
#
_cell.length_a   1.000
_cell.length_b   1.000
_cell.length_c   1.000
_cell.angle_alpha   90.00
_cell.angle_beta   90.00
_cell.angle_gamma   90.00
#
_symmetry.space_group_name_H-M   'P 1'
#
loop_
_entity.id
_entity.type
_entity.pdbx_description
1 polymer ?
#
loop_
_entity_poly.entity_id
_entity_poly.type
_entity_poly.pdbx_seq_one_letter_code
_entity_poly.pdbx_strand_id
1 'polypeptide(L)'
;MTVHVSTPRLGFAGSLLSFATLLAACDPGAGRAGDGDEEGDEGPGIVTIRGDDSSGDDSSDDDSSDEDSSDEGSSDDDSGGGEGSMFCEESELTLTPAIPQVMLVLDKSHSMVSNRWDHDGDGATAPVTRWQSLHGVVSELGGDLQSTMELGALMFPSVTLGDNAAATACEVPTSPDVPVGLDNAAAIIAAMPAAESEDIWGGTPTSSAIITAAAELAAQGGDTPRAIVLVTDGAA
;
A
#
# COMPACT_ATOMS: atom_id res chain seq x y z
N MET A 1 -18.35 40.07 -25.39
CA MET A 1 -18.90 39.53 -24.13
C MET A 1 -17.71 39.39 -23.19
N THR A 2 -17.56 40.34 -22.27
CA THR A 2 -16.35 40.51 -21.46
C THR A 2 -16.62 40.00 -20.07
N VAL A 3 -15.85 39.00 -19.62
CA VAL A 3 -15.98 38.42 -18.28
C VAL A 3 -14.93 39.06 -17.37
N HIS A 4 -15.40 39.74 -16.33
CA HIS A 4 -14.57 40.37 -15.31
C HIS A 4 -14.46 39.41 -14.13
N VAL A 5 -13.25 38.93 -13.82
CA VAL A 5 -12.99 38.12 -12.64
C VAL A 5 -12.47 39.04 -11.53
N SER A 6 -13.23 39.13 -10.44
CA SER A 6 -12.91 39.85 -9.21
C SER A 6 -12.43 38.85 -8.18
N THR A 7 -11.18 38.97 -7.72
CA THR A 7 -10.62 38.16 -6.63
C THR A 7 -10.85 38.84 -5.28
N PRO A 8 -11.37 38.13 -4.25
CA PRO A 8 -11.31 38.62 -2.88
C PRO A 8 -10.00 38.21 -2.21
N ARG A 9 -9.30 39.21 -1.64
CA ARG A 9 -8.29 39.04 -0.58
C ARG A 9 -9.01 38.60 0.69
N LEU A 10 -8.69 37.42 1.23
CA LEU A 10 -9.03 37.06 2.61
C LEU A 10 -7.76 36.92 3.44
N GLY A 11 -7.80 37.62 4.57
CA GLY A 11 -6.69 37.87 5.48
C GLY A 11 -6.31 36.66 6.32
N PHE A 12 -5.01 36.63 6.63
CA PHE A 12 -4.40 35.92 7.73
C PHE A 12 -5.09 36.27 9.06
N ALA A 13 -5.65 35.26 9.72
CA ALA A 13 -5.92 35.28 11.15
C ALA A 13 -5.39 33.96 11.73
N GLY A 14 -4.33 34.07 12.54
CA GLY A 14 -3.69 32.95 13.19
C GLY A 14 -4.65 32.26 14.16
N SER A 15 -4.66 30.93 14.09
CA SER A 15 -5.25 30.07 15.10
C SER A 15 -4.18 29.06 15.52
N LEU A 16 -3.62 29.28 16.71
CA LEU A 16 -2.77 28.32 17.40
C LEU A 16 -3.66 27.18 17.91
N LEU A 17 -3.86 26.15 17.08
CA LEU A 17 -4.38 24.88 17.57
C LEU A 17 -3.25 24.16 18.31
N SER A 18 -3.38 24.15 19.64
CA SER A 18 -2.60 23.31 20.52
C SER A 18 -2.97 21.85 20.24
N PHE A 19 -2.14 21.15 19.45
CA PHE A 19 -2.23 19.70 19.31
C PHE A 19 -1.78 19.05 20.62
N ALA A 20 -2.73 18.41 21.30
CA ALA A 20 -2.43 17.49 22.37
C ALA A 20 -1.70 16.29 21.75
N THR A 21 -0.42 16.19 22.05
CA THR A 21 0.46 15.09 21.66
C THR A 21 -0.04 13.84 22.36
N LEU A 22 -0.74 12.95 21.64
CA LEU A 22 -0.86 11.56 22.07
C LEU A 22 0.52 10.94 21.89
N LEU A 23 1.32 10.91 22.96
CA LEU A 23 2.44 9.99 23.07
C LEU A 23 1.85 8.57 23.10
N ALA A 24 1.80 7.92 21.94
CA ALA A 24 1.81 6.47 21.91
C ALA A 24 3.16 6.04 22.46
N ALA A 25 3.18 5.60 23.71
CA ALA A 25 4.38 5.12 24.36
C ALA A 25 4.86 3.86 23.63
N CYS A 26 5.97 3.98 22.92
CA CYS A 26 6.80 2.85 22.57
C CYS A 26 7.42 2.37 23.88
N ASP A 27 6.81 1.35 24.52
CA ASP A 27 7.30 0.73 25.73
C ASP A 27 8.56 -0.09 25.40
N PRO A 28 9.77 0.31 25.85
CA PRO A 28 10.99 -0.41 25.56
C PRO A 28 11.37 -1.41 26.68
N GLY A 29 10.45 -1.83 27.55
CA GLY A 29 10.85 -2.76 28.61
C GLY A 29 9.83 -3.09 29.69
N ALA A 30 9.00 -4.10 29.43
CA ALA A 30 8.42 -4.96 30.45
C ALA A 30 8.97 -6.38 30.31
N GLY A 31 10.18 -6.61 30.82
CA GLY A 31 10.70 -7.96 31.03
C GLY A 31 9.80 -8.71 32.01
N ARG A 32 9.13 -9.76 31.54
CA ARG A 32 8.43 -10.74 32.37
C ARG A 32 8.99 -12.12 32.05
N ALA A 33 9.59 -12.73 33.07
CA ALA A 33 10.15 -14.08 33.03
C ALA A 33 9.04 -15.15 33.10
N GLY A 34 9.26 -16.27 32.39
CA GLY A 34 8.47 -17.52 32.42
C GLY A 34 7.31 -17.50 31.42
N ASP A 35 7.03 -18.52 30.63
CA ASP A 35 7.41 -19.93 30.60
C ASP A 35 7.32 -20.40 29.13
N GLY A 36 7.99 -21.50 28.78
CA GLY A 36 8.11 -21.96 27.39
C GLY A 36 6.80 -22.42 26.75
N ASP A 37 6.75 -22.35 25.41
CA ASP A 37 6.15 -23.34 24.53
C ASP A 37 6.57 -23.05 23.08
N GLU A 38 7.05 -24.09 22.39
CA GLU A 38 7.38 -24.14 20.96
C GLU A 38 6.08 -24.01 20.13
N GLU A 39 6.12 -23.31 18.99
CA GLU A 39 5.46 -23.67 17.72
C GLU A 39 5.69 -22.57 16.66
N GLY A 40 5.91 -22.98 15.40
CA GLY A 40 5.39 -22.27 14.22
C GLY A 40 6.23 -21.17 13.56
N ASP A 41 6.97 -21.56 12.54
CA ASP A 41 7.52 -20.74 11.45
C ASP A 41 6.39 -20.06 10.64
N GLU A 42 6.30 -18.73 10.66
CA GLU A 42 5.52 -17.93 9.71
C GLU A 42 6.42 -16.86 9.09
N GLY A 43 6.66 -16.99 7.78
CA GLY A 43 7.41 -16.04 6.96
C GLY A 43 6.74 -14.67 6.83
N PRO A 44 7.44 -13.65 6.28
CA PRO A 44 6.94 -12.28 6.21
C PRO A 44 5.67 -12.18 5.36
N GLY A 45 4.57 -11.73 5.98
CA GLY A 45 3.28 -11.54 5.35
C GLY A 45 3.19 -10.23 4.56
N ILE A 46 2.95 -10.34 3.25
CA ILE A 46 2.48 -9.23 2.43
C ILE A 46 0.96 -9.14 2.58
N VAL A 47 0.44 -8.11 3.24
CA VAL A 47 -1.01 -7.87 3.31
C VAL A 47 -1.42 -7.05 2.08
N THR A 48 -1.80 -7.73 1.01
CA THR A 48 -2.58 -7.11 -0.05
C THR A 48 -4.06 -7.15 0.33
N ILE A 49 -4.65 -6.02 0.69
CA ILE A 49 -6.11 -5.91 0.83
C ILE A 49 -6.71 -5.96 -0.58
N ARG A 50 -7.06 -7.16 -1.05
CA ARG A 50 -8.01 -7.38 -2.14
C ARG A 50 -9.41 -7.44 -1.54
N GLY A 51 -10.32 -6.64 -2.09
CA GLY A 51 -11.74 -6.82 -1.84
C GLY A 51 -12.29 -8.02 -2.60
N ASP A 52 -13.35 -8.58 -2.02
CA ASP A 52 -14.31 -9.52 -2.59
C ASP A 52 -13.95 -11.02 -2.58
N ASP A 53 -14.50 -11.71 -1.59
CA ASP A 53 -14.92 -13.10 -1.71
C ASP A 53 -16.18 -13.32 -0.86
N SER A 54 -17.32 -13.24 -1.54
CA SER A 54 -18.60 -13.75 -1.05
C SER A 54 -18.47 -15.27 -0.94
N SER A 55 -18.41 -15.78 0.29
CA SER A 55 -18.38 -17.19 0.64
C SER A 55 -19.57 -17.93 0.02
N GLY A 56 -19.25 -18.91 -0.82
CA GLY A 56 -20.15 -19.97 -1.26
C GLY A 56 -20.02 -21.17 -0.33
N ASP A 57 -21.15 -21.64 0.19
CA ASP A 57 -21.22 -22.75 1.12
C ASP A 57 -21.81 -23.98 0.43
N ASP A 58 -20.94 -24.98 0.36
CA ASP A 58 -21.08 -26.42 0.48
C ASP A 58 -22.36 -27.19 0.07
N SER A 59 -22.05 -28.31 -0.56
CA SER A 59 -22.95 -29.27 -1.22
C SER A 59 -23.25 -30.42 -0.27
N SER A 60 -24.50 -30.86 -0.18
CA SER A 60 -24.84 -32.22 0.25
C SER A 60 -26.28 -32.58 -0.17
N ASP A 61 -26.43 -33.88 -0.49
CA ASP A 61 -27.65 -34.69 -0.45
C ASP A 61 -28.41 -34.99 -1.77
N ASP A 62 -28.23 -36.25 -2.17
CA ASP A 62 -29.24 -37.29 -2.37
C ASP A 62 -30.15 -37.34 -3.62
N ASP A 63 -29.90 -38.42 -4.37
CA ASP A 63 -30.82 -39.53 -4.65
C ASP A 63 -31.92 -39.40 -5.74
N SER A 64 -32.06 -40.52 -6.44
CA SER A 64 -33.20 -41.04 -7.18
C SER A 64 -33.47 -40.54 -8.61
N SER A 65 -33.18 -41.47 -9.51
CA SER A 65 -33.85 -41.75 -10.79
C SER A 65 -35.33 -41.38 -10.84
N ASP A 66 -35.75 -40.75 -11.94
CA ASP A 66 -37.00 -41.12 -12.60
C ASP A 66 -36.98 -40.73 -14.10
N GLU A 67 -37.47 -41.68 -14.88
CA GLU A 67 -37.78 -41.64 -16.29
C GLU A 67 -38.99 -40.72 -16.51
N ASP A 68 -39.04 -39.91 -17.56
CA ASP A 68 -40.13 -39.98 -18.55
C ASP A 68 -40.13 -38.85 -19.61
N SER A 69 -40.63 -39.27 -20.78
CA SER A 69 -41.45 -38.51 -21.73
C SER A 69 -40.82 -37.44 -22.63
N SER A 70 -40.65 -37.87 -23.87
CA SER A 70 -40.85 -37.14 -25.12
C SER A 70 -41.79 -35.94 -25.01
N ASP A 71 -41.37 -34.77 -25.50
CA ASP A 71 -42.29 -33.72 -25.94
C ASP A 71 -41.80 -33.13 -27.27
N GLU A 72 -42.78 -32.73 -28.05
CA GLU A 72 -42.84 -32.86 -29.49
C GLU A 72 -42.59 -31.50 -30.13
N GLY A 73 -41.94 -31.48 -31.31
CA GLY A 73 -41.62 -30.23 -31.99
C GLY A 73 -42.85 -29.37 -32.28
N SER A 74 -42.75 -28.08 -31.95
CA SER A 74 -43.55 -27.04 -32.59
C SER A 74 -42.65 -26.16 -33.44
N SER A 75 -42.79 -26.36 -34.75
CA SER A 75 -42.44 -25.40 -35.77
C SER A 75 -43.58 -24.39 -35.84
N ASP A 76 -43.39 -23.19 -35.30
CA ASP A 76 -44.25 -22.06 -35.60
C ASP A 76 -43.48 -21.06 -36.47
N ASP A 77 -43.76 -21.19 -37.76
CA ASP A 77 -43.55 -20.17 -38.77
C ASP A 77 -44.41 -18.93 -38.43
N ASP A 78 -43.78 -17.82 -38.02
CA ASP A 78 -44.40 -16.51 -38.12
C ASP A 78 -43.52 -15.56 -38.94
N SER A 79 -43.79 -15.58 -40.25
CA SER A 79 -43.37 -14.57 -41.21
C SER A 79 -44.20 -13.30 -41.02
N GLY A 80 -43.75 -12.42 -40.13
CA GLY A 80 -44.25 -11.05 -39.98
C GLY A 80 -43.20 -10.04 -40.45
N GLY A 81 -43.28 -9.64 -41.71
CA GLY A 81 -42.36 -8.70 -42.36
C GLY A 81 -42.26 -7.34 -41.66
N GLY A 82 -41.05 -7.03 -41.20
CA GLY A 82 -40.59 -5.69 -40.89
C GLY A 82 -39.10 -5.63 -41.20
N GLU A 83 -38.72 -4.90 -42.24
CA GLU A 83 -37.32 -4.63 -42.64
C GLU A 83 -36.64 -3.71 -41.62
N GLY A 84 -36.56 -4.16 -40.36
CA GLY A 84 -35.71 -3.59 -39.33
C GLY A 84 -34.50 -4.50 -39.21
N SER A 85 -33.46 -4.27 -40.00
CA SER A 85 -32.16 -4.88 -39.76
C SER A 85 -31.78 -4.59 -38.31
N MET A 86 -31.74 -5.63 -37.48
CA MET A 86 -31.16 -5.53 -36.14
C MET A 86 -29.67 -5.25 -36.34
N PHE A 87 -29.32 -3.97 -36.45
CA PHE A 87 -27.95 -3.54 -36.36
C PHE A 87 -27.54 -3.77 -34.90
N CYS A 88 -26.89 -4.91 -34.64
CA CYS A 88 -26.00 -5.02 -33.50
C CYS A 88 -24.87 -4.02 -33.76
N GLU A 89 -25.08 -2.77 -33.38
CA GLU A 89 -24.09 -1.71 -33.47
C GLU A 89 -22.97 -2.06 -32.49
N GLU A 90 -21.84 -2.53 -33.03
CA GLU A 90 -20.63 -2.75 -32.26
C GLU A 90 -20.12 -1.41 -31.76
N SER A 91 -20.29 -1.17 -30.46
CA SER A 91 -19.77 0.04 -29.81
C SER A 91 -18.35 -0.23 -29.34
N GLU A 92 -17.39 0.49 -29.90
CA GLU A 92 -16.00 0.44 -29.43
C GLU A 92 -15.85 1.32 -28.18
N LEU A 93 -15.75 0.67 -27.01
CA LEU A 93 -15.46 1.35 -25.75
C LEU A 93 -13.94 1.39 -25.53
N THR A 94 -13.36 2.58 -25.60
CA THR A 94 -11.96 2.79 -25.21
C THR A 94 -11.88 3.13 -23.71
N LEU A 95 -11.45 2.17 -22.90
CA LEU A 95 -11.16 2.39 -21.49
C LEU A 95 -9.70 2.85 -21.35
N THR A 96 -9.49 4.03 -20.77
CA THR A 96 -8.15 4.50 -20.41
C THR A 96 -7.90 4.20 -18.93
N PRO A 97 -6.88 3.40 -18.58
CA PRO A 97 -6.52 3.16 -17.18
C PRO A 97 -6.14 4.47 -16.49
N ALA A 98 -6.62 4.67 -15.27
CA ALA A 98 -6.18 5.77 -14.42
C ALA A 98 -4.79 5.46 -13.82
N ILE A 99 -3.91 6.47 -13.79
CA ILE A 99 -2.60 6.37 -13.13
C ILE A 99 -2.84 6.44 -11.62
N PRO A 100 -2.49 5.42 -10.83
CA PRO A 100 -2.69 5.44 -9.38
C PRO A 100 -1.61 6.25 -8.67
N GLN A 101 -1.95 6.73 -7.47
CA GLN A 101 -1.05 7.35 -6.51
C GLN A 101 -0.69 6.35 -5.42
N VAL A 102 0.61 6.10 -5.23
CA VAL A 102 1.11 5.12 -4.28
C VAL A 102 2.08 5.80 -3.32
N MET A 103 1.79 5.71 -2.02
CA MET A 103 2.72 6.10 -0.96
C MET A 103 3.42 4.86 -0.39
N LEU A 104 4.73 4.79 -0.54
CA LEU A 104 5.57 3.79 0.10
C LEU A 104 5.81 4.21 1.55
N VAL A 105 5.40 3.38 2.51
CA VAL A 105 5.63 3.61 3.95
C VAL A 105 6.65 2.59 4.41
N LEU A 106 7.89 3.05 4.59
CA LEU A 106 9.06 2.19 4.72
C LEU A 106 9.58 2.21 6.16
N ASP A 107 9.65 1.04 6.78
CA ASP A 107 10.24 0.90 8.10
C ASP A 107 11.77 1.01 8.05
N LYS A 108 12.28 1.94 8.83
CA LYS A 108 13.68 2.29 9.07
C LYS A 108 13.98 2.18 10.58
N SER A 109 13.32 1.26 11.26
CA SER A 109 13.58 0.90 12.66
C SER A 109 14.88 0.10 12.79
N HIS A 110 15.43 0.04 14.01
CA HIS A 110 16.68 -0.68 14.26
C HIS A 110 16.58 -2.20 13.99
N SER A 111 15.39 -2.80 14.09
CA SER A 111 15.19 -4.24 13.80
C SER A 111 15.59 -4.59 12.36
N MET A 112 15.38 -3.67 11.42
CA MET A 112 15.70 -3.83 10.00
C MET A 112 17.20 -4.06 9.72
N VAL A 113 18.10 -3.62 10.62
CA VAL A 113 19.56 -3.81 10.49
C VAL A 113 20.14 -4.78 11.52
N SER A 114 19.37 -5.13 12.54
CA SER A 114 19.82 -5.96 13.67
C SER A 114 20.15 -7.41 13.29
N ASN A 115 19.51 -7.94 12.24
CA ASN A 115 19.65 -9.33 11.81
C ASN A 115 20.03 -9.40 10.34
N ARG A 116 20.79 -10.45 10.01
CA ARG A 116 21.17 -10.79 8.63
C ARG A 116 20.52 -12.11 8.23
N TRP A 117 20.16 -12.23 6.97
CA TRP A 117 19.51 -13.42 6.42
C TRP A 117 20.05 -13.74 5.02
N ASP A 118 19.90 -15.00 4.66
CA ASP A 118 20.15 -15.48 3.29
C ASP A 118 18.92 -15.15 2.44
N HIS A 119 19.08 -14.18 1.53
CA HIS A 119 17.97 -13.60 0.78
C HIS A 119 17.63 -14.37 -0.50
N ASP A 120 18.55 -15.21 -0.98
CA ASP A 120 18.42 -15.95 -2.23
C ASP A 120 18.49 -17.48 -2.02
N GLY A 121 18.78 -17.94 -0.81
CA GLY A 121 18.92 -19.36 -0.49
C GLY A 121 20.22 -19.95 -1.02
N ASP A 122 21.14 -19.11 -1.51
CA ASP A 122 22.46 -19.53 -1.95
C ASP A 122 23.47 -19.32 -0.82
N GLY A 123 23.93 -20.42 -0.21
CA GLY A 123 24.95 -20.38 0.84
C GLY A 123 26.31 -19.81 0.40
N ALA A 124 26.51 -19.55 -0.90
CA ALA A 124 27.67 -18.81 -1.40
C ALA A 124 27.49 -17.28 -1.37
N THR A 125 26.26 -16.79 -1.28
CA THR A 125 25.95 -15.36 -1.19
C THR A 125 26.08 -14.87 0.26
N ALA A 126 26.66 -13.68 0.44
CA ALA A 126 26.78 -13.11 1.78
C ALA A 126 25.41 -12.71 2.33
N PRO A 127 25.11 -12.99 3.61
CA PRO A 127 23.82 -12.64 4.19
C PRO A 127 23.70 -11.12 4.35
N VAL A 128 22.51 -10.61 4.01
CA VAL A 128 22.19 -9.19 3.95
C VAL A 128 21.25 -8.79 5.08
N THR A 129 21.18 -7.51 5.41
CA THR A 129 20.17 -7.01 6.36
C THR A 129 18.80 -6.94 5.70
N ARG A 130 17.73 -6.89 6.49
CA ARG A 130 16.36 -6.68 5.96
C ARG A 130 16.25 -5.32 5.26
N TRP A 131 16.91 -4.30 5.80
CA TRP A 131 17.05 -2.98 5.16
C TRP A 131 17.66 -3.07 3.75
N GLN A 132 18.76 -3.82 3.61
CA GLN A 132 19.43 -3.99 2.33
C GLN A 132 18.51 -4.69 1.31
N SER A 133 17.74 -5.69 1.73
CA SER A 133 16.74 -6.34 0.87
C SER A 133 15.63 -5.38 0.46
N LEU A 134 15.08 -4.60 1.39
CA LEU A 134 14.06 -3.58 1.12
C LEU A 134 14.58 -2.57 0.11
N HIS A 135 15.81 -2.07 0.29
CA HIS A 135 16.43 -1.12 -0.63
C HIS A 135 16.55 -1.69 -2.06
N GLY A 136 16.88 -2.98 -2.20
CA GLY A 136 16.89 -3.66 -3.48
C GLY A 136 15.51 -3.68 -4.15
N VAL A 137 14.48 -4.10 -3.40
CA VAL A 137 13.09 -4.17 -3.90
C VAL A 137 12.56 -2.80 -4.29
N VAL A 138 12.79 -1.76 -3.49
CA VAL A 138 12.34 -0.39 -3.82
C VAL A 138 13.07 0.14 -5.05
N SER A 139 14.34 -0.21 -5.25
CA SER A 139 15.10 0.19 -6.44
C SER A 139 14.54 -0.46 -7.72
N GLU A 140 14.22 -1.74 -7.65
CA GLU A 140 13.65 -2.49 -8.77
C GLU A 140 12.22 -2.04 -9.09
N LEU A 141 11.32 -2.07 -8.09
CA LEU A 141 9.92 -1.68 -8.27
C LEU A 141 9.77 -0.21 -8.66
N GLY A 142 10.58 0.68 -8.06
CA GLY A 142 10.60 2.09 -8.44
C GLY A 142 10.99 2.25 -9.91
N GLY A 143 12.03 1.53 -10.35
CA GLY A 143 12.47 1.54 -11.74
C GLY A 143 11.37 1.15 -12.72
N ASP A 144 10.65 0.07 -12.41
CA ASP A 144 9.61 -0.50 -13.28
C ASP A 144 8.29 0.30 -13.28
N LEU A 145 7.90 0.83 -12.13
CA LEU A 145 6.56 1.43 -11.94
C LEU A 145 6.51 2.94 -12.14
N GLN A 146 7.64 3.65 -12.10
CA GLN A 146 7.67 5.13 -12.10
C GLN A 146 6.98 5.82 -13.29
N SER A 147 6.80 5.13 -14.42
CA SER A 147 6.12 5.65 -15.61
C SER A 147 4.61 5.35 -15.64
N THR A 148 4.14 4.47 -14.75
CA THR A 148 2.76 3.98 -14.73
C THR A 148 2.01 4.32 -13.44
N MET A 149 2.72 4.81 -12.41
CA MET A 149 2.19 5.18 -11.11
C MET A 149 2.90 6.44 -10.60
N GLU A 150 2.16 7.28 -9.88
CA GLU A 150 2.77 8.37 -9.11
C GLU A 150 3.27 7.79 -7.77
N LEU A 151 4.59 7.80 -7.56
CA LEU A 151 5.23 7.23 -6.37
C LEU A 151 5.63 8.34 -5.41
N GLY A 152 5.35 8.14 -4.12
CA GLY A 152 5.90 8.90 -3.00
C GLY A 152 6.50 7.96 -1.96
N ALA A 153 7.28 8.51 -1.03
CA ALA A 153 7.85 7.73 0.07
C ALA A 153 7.82 8.49 1.40
N LEU A 154 7.50 7.76 2.46
CA LEU A 154 7.60 8.17 3.85
C LEU A 154 8.34 7.07 4.61
N MET A 155 9.48 7.41 5.16
CA MET A 155 10.29 6.54 6.00
C MET A 155 10.02 6.85 7.46
N PHE A 156 9.90 5.80 8.26
CA PHE A 156 9.68 5.93 9.70
C PHE A 156 10.57 4.94 10.45
N PRO A 157 11.14 5.31 11.60
CA PRO A 157 11.20 6.65 12.17
C PRO A 157 11.92 7.64 11.24
N SER A 158 11.81 8.93 11.55
CA SER A 158 12.36 10.00 10.71
C SER A 158 13.80 9.74 10.27
N VAL A 159 14.10 10.02 9.00
CA VAL A 159 15.46 9.93 8.44
C VAL A 159 16.44 10.91 9.10
N THR A 160 15.93 11.95 9.79
CA THR A 160 16.74 12.93 10.51
C THR A 160 17.24 12.43 11.86
N LEU A 161 16.80 11.25 12.29
CA LEU A 161 17.12 10.68 13.59
C LEU A 161 18.56 10.14 13.61
N GLY A 162 19.40 10.75 14.44
CA GLY A 162 20.82 10.42 14.55
C GLY A 162 21.18 9.44 15.67
N ASP A 163 20.24 9.09 16.55
CA ASP A 163 20.48 8.21 17.70
C ASP A 163 19.22 7.46 18.17
N ASN A 164 19.41 6.42 18.99
CA ASN A 164 18.33 5.64 19.62
C ASN A 164 17.76 6.30 20.90
N ALA A 165 17.83 7.63 21.05
CA ALA A 165 17.31 8.26 22.26
C ALA A 165 15.80 8.00 22.38
N ALA A 166 15.35 7.48 23.52
CA ALA A 166 13.96 7.08 23.72
C ALA A 166 12.94 8.20 23.46
N ALA A 167 13.34 9.46 23.59
CA ALA A 167 12.50 10.63 23.33
C ALA A 167 12.24 10.87 21.83
N THR A 168 13.15 10.45 20.94
CA THR A 168 13.10 10.69 19.49
C THR A 168 12.90 9.41 18.70
N ALA A 169 13.16 8.24 19.29
CA ALA A 169 13.11 6.93 18.63
C ALA A 169 11.83 6.63 17.85
N CYS A 170 10.71 7.30 18.14
CA CYS A 170 9.42 7.10 17.47
C CYS A 170 8.92 8.36 16.74
N GLU A 171 9.81 9.31 16.46
CA GLU A 171 9.48 10.49 15.69
C GLU A 171 9.13 10.09 14.25
N VAL A 172 7.95 10.51 13.80
CA VAL A 172 7.49 10.33 12.43
C VAL A 172 7.50 11.69 11.74
N PRO A 173 8.00 11.78 10.49
CA PRO A 173 7.93 13.01 9.71
C PRO A 173 6.49 13.52 9.60
N THR A 174 6.27 14.84 9.66
CA THR A 174 4.93 15.43 9.44
C THR A 174 4.55 15.54 7.96
N SER A 175 5.48 15.26 7.07
CA SER A 175 5.34 15.24 5.62
C SER A 175 6.17 14.09 5.05
N PRO A 176 5.80 13.53 3.89
CA PRO A 176 6.62 12.52 3.22
C PRO A 176 8.04 13.01 2.95
N ASP A 177 9.01 12.11 2.98
CA ASP A 177 10.39 12.40 2.58
C ASP A 177 10.47 12.69 1.08
N VAL A 178 9.62 12.01 0.30
CA VAL A 178 9.42 12.27 -1.13
C VAL A 178 7.93 12.39 -1.42
N PRO A 179 7.45 13.57 -1.84
CA PRO A 179 6.06 13.76 -2.26
C PRO A 179 5.67 12.83 -3.40
N VAL A 180 4.37 12.54 -3.54
CA VAL A 180 3.85 11.70 -4.64
C VAL A 180 4.05 12.39 -5.99
N GLY A 181 4.52 11.64 -7.00
CA GLY A 181 4.73 12.15 -8.34
C GLY A 181 5.24 11.09 -9.34
N LEU A 182 5.12 11.40 -10.62
CA LEU A 182 5.68 10.56 -11.70
C LEU A 182 7.22 10.63 -11.71
N ASP A 183 7.85 9.57 -12.20
CA ASP A 183 9.31 9.50 -12.38
C ASP A 183 10.12 9.74 -11.09
N ASN A 184 9.51 9.44 -9.94
CA ASN A 184 10.07 9.73 -8.61
C ASN A 184 11.03 8.66 -8.07
N ALA A 185 11.28 7.57 -8.78
CA ALA A 185 12.11 6.47 -8.27
C ALA A 185 13.50 6.94 -7.83
N ALA A 186 14.16 7.78 -8.63
CA ALA A 186 15.48 8.32 -8.29
C ALA A 186 15.44 9.21 -7.03
N ALA A 187 14.37 9.98 -6.83
CA ALA A 187 14.19 10.80 -5.64
C ALA A 187 13.97 9.95 -4.38
N ILE A 188 13.19 8.87 -4.50
CA ILE A 188 12.94 7.90 -3.42
C ILE A 188 14.26 7.24 -3.01
N ILE A 189 15.02 6.69 -3.97
CA ILE A 189 16.32 6.05 -3.67
C ILE A 189 17.32 7.04 -3.08
N ALA A 190 17.32 8.29 -3.53
CA ALA A 190 18.21 9.33 -2.97
C ALA A 190 17.82 9.75 -1.54
N ALA A 191 16.56 9.60 -1.14
CA ALA A 191 16.09 9.91 0.21
C ALA A 191 16.36 8.77 1.19
N MET A 192 16.47 7.52 0.70
CA MET A 192 16.76 6.36 1.52
C MET A 192 18.20 6.38 2.06
N PRO A 193 18.42 6.01 3.33
CA PRO A 193 19.75 5.62 3.79
C PRO A 193 20.39 4.57 2.89
N ALA A 194 21.71 4.60 2.78
CA ALA A 194 22.45 3.63 1.97
C ALA A 194 22.07 2.18 2.33
N ALA A 195 22.05 1.30 1.34
CA ALA A 195 21.59 -0.09 1.52
C ALA A 195 22.42 -0.86 2.56
N GLU A 196 23.71 -0.55 2.65
CA GLU A 196 24.67 -1.10 3.60
C GLU A 196 24.74 -0.36 4.94
N SER A 197 23.90 0.66 5.15
CA SER A 197 23.90 1.43 6.39
C SER A 197 23.50 0.56 7.58
N GLU A 198 24.36 0.55 8.60
CA GLU A 198 24.05 -0.01 9.93
C GLU A 198 23.66 1.09 10.93
N ASP A 199 23.82 2.36 10.55
CA ASP A 199 23.43 3.55 11.33
C ASP A 199 21.92 3.82 11.18
N ILE A 200 21.12 2.80 11.49
CA ILE A 200 19.66 2.85 11.48
C ILE A 200 19.15 2.66 12.90
N TRP A 201 18.38 3.65 13.33
CA TRP A 201 17.96 3.84 14.71
C TRP A 201 16.45 4.10 14.79
N GLY A 202 15.89 3.81 15.96
CA GLY A 202 14.52 4.10 16.37
C GLY A 202 13.62 2.85 16.42
N GLY A 203 12.40 3.05 16.93
CA GLY A 203 11.34 2.04 17.04
C GLY A 203 10.44 2.00 15.81
N THR A 204 9.24 1.43 15.95
CA THR A 204 8.34 1.16 14.81
C THR A 204 6.98 1.86 14.98
N PRO A 205 6.90 3.20 14.84
CA PRO A 205 5.65 3.96 14.97
C PRO A 205 4.73 3.85 13.72
N THR A 206 4.40 2.62 13.31
CA THR A 206 3.68 2.31 12.06
C THR A 206 2.36 3.04 11.91
N SER A 207 1.53 3.08 12.95
CA SER A 207 0.22 3.73 12.88
C SER A 207 0.34 5.23 12.57
N SER A 208 1.31 5.92 13.16
CA SER A 208 1.56 7.34 12.91
C SER A 208 2.08 7.60 11.49
N ALA A 209 2.91 6.70 10.96
CA ALA A 209 3.41 6.76 9.59
C ALA A 209 2.27 6.57 8.57
N ILE A 210 1.40 5.58 8.78
CA ILE A 210 0.22 5.33 7.93
C ILE A 210 -0.73 6.54 7.94
N ILE A 211 -1.00 7.14 9.12
CA ILE A 211 -1.86 8.32 9.22
C ILE A 211 -1.28 9.49 8.41
N THR A 212 0.03 9.70 8.47
CA THR A 212 0.70 10.77 7.71
C THR A 212 0.63 10.52 6.21
N ALA A 213 0.90 9.28 5.78
CA ALA A 213 0.79 8.87 4.39
C ALA A 213 -0.64 9.02 3.84
N ALA A 214 -1.64 8.61 4.61
CA ALA A 214 -3.04 8.76 4.25
C ALA A 214 -3.46 10.22 4.14
N ALA A 215 -2.96 11.08 5.05
CA ALA A 215 -3.22 12.52 4.99
C ALA A 215 -2.62 13.18 3.73
N GLU A 216 -1.42 12.79 3.33
CA GLU A 216 -0.80 13.25 2.08
C GLU A 216 -1.65 12.86 0.86
N LEU A 217 -1.98 11.57 0.73
CA LEU A 217 -2.79 11.07 -0.39
C LEU A 217 -4.19 11.69 -0.42
N ALA A 218 -4.77 12.02 0.74
CA ALA A 218 -6.04 12.73 0.82
C ALA A 218 -5.92 14.18 0.33
N ALA A 219 -4.80 14.85 0.63
CA ALA A 219 -4.56 16.25 0.29
C ALA A 219 -4.40 16.51 -1.22
N GLN A 220 -3.96 15.51 -2.00
CA GLN A 220 -3.85 15.60 -3.47
C GLN A 220 -5.21 15.80 -4.16
N GLY A 221 -6.32 15.39 -3.52
CA GLY A 221 -7.68 15.52 -4.05
C GLY A 221 -7.97 14.60 -5.25
N GLY A 222 -9.12 14.83 -5.89
CA GLY A 222 -9.55 14.08 -7.08
C GLY A 222 -10.03 12.64 -6.84
N ASP A 223 -10.39 11.98 -7.93
CA ASP A 223 -10.89 10.60 -7.98
C ASP A 223 -9.81 9.57 -8.36
N THR A 224 -8.54 9.98 -8.30
CA THR A 224 -7.39 9.13 -8.62
C THR A 224 -7.32 7.95 -7.63
N PRO A 225 -7.13 6.70 -8.12
CA PRO A 225 -6.93 5.55 -7.24
C PRO A 225 -5.71 5.77 -6.35
N ARG A 226 -5.83 5.45 -5.06
CA ARG A 226 -4.80 5.69 -4.04
C ARG A 226 -4.50 4.43 -3.25
N ALA A 227 -3.23 4.18 -3.00
CA ALA A 227 -2.78 3.04 -2.21
C ALA A 227 -1.62 3.42 -1.28
N ILE A 228 -1.56 2.75 -0.14
CA ILE A 228 -0.40 2.77 0.76
C ILE A 228 0.22 1.38 0.72
N VAL A 229 1.52 1.31 0.49
CA VAL A 229 2.29 0.07 0.61
C VAL A 229 3.17 0.19 1.85
N LEU A 230 2.81 -0.53 2.90
CA LEU A 230 3.60 -0.63 4.11
C LEU A 230 4.61 -1.75 3.98
N VAL A 231 5.88 -1.47 4.30
CA VAL A 231 6.95 -2.47 4.43
C VAL A 231 7.56 -2.34 5.82
N THR A 232 7.39 -3.37 6.66
CA THR A 232 7.83 -3.41 8.06
C THR A 232 8.29 -4.81 8.43
N ASP A 233 9.23 -4.94 9.37
CA ASP A 233 9.68 -6.23 9.91
C ASP A 233 9.20 -6.52 11.34
N GLY A 234 8.50 -5.57 11.94
CA GLY A 234 7.88 -5.66 13.26
C GLY A 234 6.35 -5.54 13.20
N ALA A 235 5.71 -5.72 14.37
CA ALA A 235 4.27 -5.60 14.51
C ALA A 235 3.76 -4.22 14.04
N ALA A 236 2.72 -4.24 13.22
CA ALA A 236 2.06 -3.06 12.65
C ALA A 236 0.75 -2.73 13.38
#